data_AF-A0A3D4XA11-F1
#
_entry.id   AF-A0A3D4XA11-F1
#
_cell.length_a   1.000
_cell.length_b   1.000
_cell.length_c   1.000
_cell.angle_alpha   90.00
_cell.angle_beta   90.00
_cell.angle_gamma   90.00
#
_symmetry.space_group_name_H-M   'P 1'
#
loop_
_entity.id
_entity.type
_entity.pdbx_description
1 polymer ?
#
loop_
_entity_poly.entity_id
_entity_poly.type
_entity_poly.pdbx_seq_one_letter_code
_entity_poly.pdbx_strand_id
1 'polypeptide(L)'
;MSNNRDRALKVLDGAELTVENGAIIDARTNVTMDTVFTYIDLNDTIVVNGELWLPENTPEDILTKMADKVTGDGSIVMGTTAKYIVTVDMGGESKAQFVDQGGTVNLAEEPVRDGYDFAGWYVKNGSSLEPFDLKTPVRQSMEITSKWVGINKWLTLIIIKEWTYGETAREPEAEPRFGETYYRYGDSPDGTFTDTVPSEAGTWYVKAYVDGTEEYTSLESASVSFRIKPKVYMEGGSIAISAVSNAETVKNLVINDGGRVLVKDRDYTVTTAENGNTVTVTVTFRGNYSGTAVREYQTAAEKPTEP
;
A
#
# COMPACT_ATOMS: atom_id res chain seq x y z
N MET A 1 -28.27 53.73 -43.64
CA MET A 1 -27.24 53.50 -42.61
C MET A 1 -27.43 52.07 -42.11
N SER A 2 -26.51 51.18 -42.45
CA SER A 2 -26.57 49.78 -41.99
C SER A 2 -26.31 49.77 -40.49
N ASN A 3 -27.26 49.22 -39.72
CA ASN A 3 -27.20 49.16 -38.28
C ASN A 3 -26.16 48.09 -37.91
N ASN A 4 -25.06 48.49 -37.29
CA ASN A 4 -23.88 47.65 -37.04
C ASN A 4 -24.09 46.60 -35.93
N ARG A 5 -25.35 46.21 -35.65
CA ARG A 5 -25.73 45.23 -34.61
C ARG A 5 -25.52 43.77 -35.01
N ASP A 6 -25.17 43.50 -36.27
CA ASP A 6 -25.01 42.15 -36.83
C ASP A 6 -23.55 41.66 -36.91
N ARG A 7 -22.60 42.29 -36.21
CA ARG A 7 -21.20 41.85 -36.16
C ARG A 7 -20.86 41.22 -34.80
N ALA A 8 -21.67 40.23 -34.41
CA ALA A 8 -21.38 39.35 -33.29
C ALA A 8 -20.28 38.36 -33.70
N LEU A 9 -19.31 38.09 -32.81
CA LEU A 9 -18.44 36.92 -32.95
C LEU A 9 -19.21 35.67 -32.50
N LYS A 10 -20.22 35.27 -33.26
CA LYS A 10 -21.07 34.15 -32.88
C LYS A 10 -20.33 32.84 -33.05
N VAL A 11 -19.90 32.23 -31.94
CA VAL A 11 -19.58 30.81 -31.89
C VAL A 11 -20.92 30.06 -31.90
N LEU A 12 -21.13 29.22 -32.90
CA LEU A 12 -22.36 28.44 -33.02
C LEU A 12 -22.32 27.24 -32.08
N ASP A 13 -23.49 26.75 -31.66
CA ASP A 13 -23.62 25.53 -30.84
C ASP A 13 -22.88 24.35 -31.51
N GLY A 14 -21.93 23.76 -30.78
CA GLY A 14 -21.00 22.72 -31.25
C GLY A 14 -19.81 23.21 -32.07
N ALA A 15 -19.55 24.52 -32.16
CA ALA A 15 -18.41 25.10 -32.86
C ALA A 15 -17.25 25.44 -31.91
N GLU A 16 -16.03 25.23 -32.38
CA GLU A 16 -14.81 25.64 -31.68
C GLU A 16 -14.33 26.99 -32.21
N LEU A 17 -14.03 27.93 -31.30
CA LEU A 17 -13.30 29.14 -31.64
C LEU A 17 -11.85 28.97 -31.20
N THR A 18 -10.96 28.89 -32.19
CA THR A 18 -9.51 28.78 -31.97
C THR A 18 -8.82 30.10 -32.32
N VAL A 19 -8.13 30.70 -31.34
CA VAL A 19 -7.15 31.77 -31.60
C VAL A 19 -5.81 31.09 -31.82
N GLU A 20 -5.36 31.02 -33.08
CA GLU A 20 -4.08 30.40 -33.40
C GLU A 20 -2.88 31.15 -32.80
N ASN A 21 -1.75 30.46 -32.66
CA ASN A 21 -0.53 31.08 -32.17
C ASN A 21 -0.09 32.24 -33.08
N GLY A 22 0.21 33.39 -32.48
CA GLY A 22 0.52 34.64 -33.17
C GLY A 22 -0.69 35.37 -33.76
N ALA A 23 -1.90 34.81 -33.66
CA ALA A 23 -3.13 35.52 -34.00
C ALA A 23 -3.59 36.41 -32.83
N ILE A 24 -4.17 37.55 -33.17
CA ILE A 24 -4.81 38.46 -32.21
C ILE A 24 -6.28 38.58 -32.57
N ILE A 25 -7.16 38.21 -31.64
CA ILE A 25 -8.59 38.50 -31.75
C ILE A 25 -8.89 39.72 -30.89
N ASP A 26 -9.21 40.84 -31.54
CA ASP A 26 -9.62 42.08 -30.87
C ASP A 26 -11.14 42.15 -30.70
N ALA A 27 -11.62 41.59 -29.59
CA ALA A 27 -13.04 41.62 -29.25
C ALA A 27 -13.52 43.00 -28.75
N ARG A 28 -12.64 44.00 -28.60
CA ARG A 28 -13.02 45.35 -28.15
C ARG A 28 -13.83 46.12 -29.18
N THR A 29 -13.71 45.76 -30.46
CA THR A 29 -14.18 46.60 -31.57
C THR A 29 -15.69 46.63 -31.78
N ASN A 30 -16.50 45.83 -31.06
CA ASN A 30 -17.98 45.87 -31.09
C ASN A 30 -18.68 45.27 -29.85
N VAL A 31 -18.00 45.06 -28.72
CA VAL A 31 -18.58 44.46 -27.50
C VAL A 31 -18.73 45.53 -26.41
N THR A 32 -19.93 45.70 -25.86
CA THR A 32 -20.20 46.56 -24.68
C THR A 32 -20.18 45.74 -23.38
N MET A 33 -20.05 46.39 -22.22
CA MET A 33 -20.04 45.70 -20.91
C MET A 33 -21.24 44.76 -20.70
N ASP A 34 -22.43 45.16 -21.16
CA ASP A 34 -23.67 44.38 -21.03
C ASP A 34 -23.82 43.23 -22.05
N THR A 35 -22.94 43.17 -23.07
CA THR A 35 -23.11 42.27 -24.22
C THR A 35 -22.02 41.24 -24.38
N VAL A 36 -21.02 41.20 -23.48
CA VAL A 36 -19.96 40.16 -23.49
C VAL A 36 -20.58 38.75 -23.55
N PHE A 37 -21.66 38.50 -22.79
CA PHE A 37 -22.42 37.23 -22.82
C PHE A 37 -23.29 37.01 -24.06
N THR A 38 -23.69 38.08 -24.76
CA THR A 38 -24.51 37.96 -25.98
C THR A 38 -23.63 37.67 -27.19
N TYR A 39 -22.36 38.08 -27.14
CA TYR A 39 -21.41 37.98 -28.24
C TYR A 39 -20.48 36.77 -28.13
N ILE A 40 -20.28 36.22 -26.93
CA ILE A 40 -19.59 34.96 -26.71
C ILE A 40 -20.63 33.99 -26.16
N ASP A 41 -21.16 33.13 -27.02
CA ASP A 41 -22.05 32.06 -26.58
C ASP A 41 -21.22 31.06 -25.77
N LEU A 42 -21.27 31.17 -24.43
CA LEU A 42 -20.49 30.38 -23.47
C LEU A 42 -20.97 28.92 -23.33
N ASN A 43 -21.81 28.45 -24.25
CA ASN A 43 -22.23 27.06 -24.27
C ASN A 43 -21.04 26.12 -24.60
N ASP A 44 -20.06 26.60 -25.38
CA ASP A 44 -18.94 25.81 -25.91
C ASP A 44 -17.54 26.29 -25.48
N THR A 45 -16.51 25.52 -25.85
CA THR A 45 -15.10 25.73 -25.47
C THR A 45 -14.41 26.76 -26.37
N ILE A 46 -13.64 27.69 -25.78
CA ILE A 46 -12.80 28.66 -26.45
C ILE A 46 -11.34 28.24 -26.28
N VAL A 47 -10.62 28.07 -27.39
CA VAL A 47 -9.19 27.71 -27.37
C VAL A 47 -8.36 28.95 -27.72
N VAL A 48 -7.59 29.47 -26.78
CA VAL A 48 -6.74 30.65 -26.96
C VAL A 48 -5.28 30.23 -26.94
N ASN A 49 -4.64 30.19 -28.10
CA ASN A 49 -3.19 29.92 -28.24
C ASN A 49 -2.40 31.17 -28.67
N GLY A 50 -3.09 32.24 -29.07
CA GLY A 50 -2.55 33.57 -29.35
C GLY A 50 -2.95 34.59 -28.28
N GLU A 51 -3.42 35.76 -28.69
CA GLU A 51 -3.94 36.78 -27.77
C GLU A 51 -5.42 37.05 -28.01
N LEU A 52 -6.21 37.00 -26.94
CA LEU A 52 -7.61 37.43 -26.94
C LEU A 52 -7.74 38.74 -26.17
N TRP A 53 -8.04 39.82 -26.88
CA TRP A 53 -8.16 41.14 -26.28
C TRP A 53 -9.61 41.41 -25.89
N LEU A 54 -9.84 41.66 -24.60
CA LEU A 54 -11.14 41.98 -24.02
C LEU A 54 -11.21 43.47 -23.61
N PRO A 55 -12.42 44.03 -23.41
CA PRO A 55 -12.58 45.36 -22.82
C PRO A 55 -11.86 45.47 -21.46
N GLU A 56 -11.21 46.61 -21.21
CA GLU A 56 -10.37 46.83 -20.02
C GLU A 56 -11.14 46.68 -18.69
N ASN A 57 -12.43 47.04 -18.69
CA ASN A 57 -13.29 46.98 -17.51
C ASN A 57 -14.25 45.78 -17.55
N THR A 58 -13.85 44.65 -18.14
CA THR A 58 -14.64 43.41 -18.12
C THR A 58 -14.91 43.01 -16.66
N PRO A 59 -16.19 42.91 -16.22
CA PRO A 59 -16.49 42.55 -14.84
C PRO A 59 -16.00 41.14 -14.45
N GLU A 60 -15.60 40.96 -13.19
CA GLU A 60 -14.97 39.73 -12.69
C GLU A 60 -15.90 38.49 -12.78
N ASP A 61 -17.21 38.67 -12.65
CA ASP A 61 -18.19 37.59 -12.80
C ASP A 61 -18.29 37.10 -14.26
N ILE A 62 -18.00 37.97 -15.22
CA ILE A 62 -17.85 37.58 -16.64
C ILE A 62 -16.58 36.76 -16.81
N LEU A 63 -15.46 37.25 -16.29
CA LEU A 63 -14.17 36.58 -16.38
C LEU A 63 -14.22 35.19 -15.74
N THR A 64 -14.92 35.04 -14.62
CA THR A 64 -15.12 33.75 -13.95
C THR A 64 -15.89 32.78 -14.85
N LYS A 65 -17.01 33.19 -15.44
CA LYS A 65 -17.79 32.33 -16.35
C LYS A 65 -17.05 32.00 -17.65
N MET A 66 -16.21 32.92 -18.14
CA MET A 66 -15.35 32.67 -19.29
C MET A 66 -14.25 31.65 -18.95
N ALA A 67 -13.69 31.71 -17.74
CA ALA A 67 -12.66 30.77 -17.30
C ALA A 67 -13.17 29.31 -17.36
N ASP A 68 -14.43 29.05 -17.01
CA ASP A 68 -15.05 27.71 -17.10
C ASP A 68 -15.11 27.14 -18.52
N LYS A 69 -14.87 27.97 -19.54
CA LYS A 69 -15.04 27.64 -20.97
C LYS A 69 -13.78 27.88 -21.80
N VAL A 70 -12.71 28.37 -21.20
CA VAL A 70 -11.48 28.73 -21.91
C VAL A 70 -10.40 27.68 -21.68
N THR A 71 -9.62 27.40 -22.71
CA THR A 71 -8.41 26.58 -22.67
C THR A 71 -7.36 27.17 -23.62
N GLY A 72 -6.19 26.54 -23.70
CA GLY A 72 -5.08 26.97 -24.56
C GLY A 72 -3.93 27.62 -23.79
N ASP A 73 -2.85 27.89 -24.50
CA ASP A 73 -1.57 28.37 -23.95
C ASP A 73 -1.30 29.87 -24.20
N GLY A 74 -2.27 30.57 -24.79
CA GLY A 74 -2.24 31.99 -25.13
C GLY A 74 -2.52 32.92 -23.95
N SER A 75 -2.90 34.16 -24.19
CA SER A 75 -3.17 35.13 -23.13
C SER A 75 -4.43 35.96 -23.36
N ILE A 76 -5.02 36.45 -22.27
CA ILE A 76 -6.13 37.40 -22.28
C ILE A 76 -5.56 38.79 -22.00
N VAL A 77 -5.79 39.74 -22.91
CA VAL A 77 -5.25 41.10 -22.80
C VAL A 77 -6.39 42.09 -22.51
N MET A 78 -6.22 42.95 -21.51
CA MET A 78 -7.19 43.96 -21.11
C MET A 78 -6.47 45.31 -20.92
N GLY A 79 -6.66 46.23 -21.87
CA GLY A 79 -5.92 47.49 -21.85
C GLY A 79 -4.41 47.26 -22.05
N THR A 80 -3.63 47.45 -20.98
CA THR A 80 -2.17 47.22 -20.96
C THR A 80 -1.77 46.03 -20.10
N THR A 81 -2.73 45.31 -19.52
CA THR A 81 -2.48 44.14 -18.67
C THR A 81 -2.72 42.84 -19.43
N ALA A 82 -1.93 41.82 -19.09
CA ALA A 82 -2.12 40.46 -19.56
C ALA A 82 -2.52 39.56 -18.39
N LYS A 83 -3.48 38.68 -18.63
CA LYS A 83 -3.83 37.54 -17.78
C LYS A 83 -3.53 36.25 -18.53
N TYR A 84 -3.14 35.24 -17.78
CA TYR A 84 -2.81 33.91 -18.27
C TYR A 84 -3.88 32.91 -17.84
N ILE A 85 -4.13 31.95 -18.73
CA ILE A 85 -5.05 30.84 -18.52
C ILE A 85 -4.31 29.79 -17.69
N VAL A 86 -4.78 29.56 -16.47
CA VAL A 86 -4.25 28.52 -15.60
C VAL A 86 -5.33 27.49 -15.35
N THR A 87 -5.11 26.27 -15.84
CA THR A 87 -5.99 25.13 -15.60
C THR A 87 -5.39 24.25 -14.53
N VAL A 88 -6.13 23.98 -13.46
CA VAL A 88 -5.69 23.16 -12.33
C VAL A 88 -6.53 21.89 -12.24
N ASP A 89 -5.92 20.74 -12.50
CA ASP A 89 -6.52 19.42 -12.31
C ASP A 89 -6.25 18.90 -10.89
N MET A 90 -7.32 18.63 -10.17
CA MET A 90 -7.32 18.27 -8.75
C MET A 90 -7.59 16.76 -8.53
N GLY A 91 -7.32 15.92 -9.53
CA GLY A 91 -7.45 14.46 -9.41
C GLY A 91 -8.89 13.96 -9.54
N GLY A 92 -9.70 14.62 -10.38
CA GLY A 92 -11.09 14.26 -10.66
C GLY A 92 -11.96 15.46 -11.07
N GLU A 93 -11.55 16.66 -10.67
CA GLU A 93 -12.15 17.93 -11.08
C GLU A 93 -11.06 18.85 -11.62
N SER A 94 -11.37 19.62 -12.66
CA SER A 94 -10.48 20.64 -13.21
C SER A 94 -11.12 22.01 -13.06
N LYS A 95 -10.32 23.01 -12.70
CA LYS A 95 -10.74 24.40 -12.61
C LYS A 95 -9.78 25.30 -13.38
N ALA A 96 -10.32 26.10 -14.28
CA ALA A 96 -9.57 27.14 -14.96
C ALA A 96 -9.76 28.50 -14.25
N GLN A 97 -8.72 29.33 -14.30
CA GLN A 97 -8.75 30.69 -13.78
C GLN A 97 -7.85 31.61 -14.62
N PHE A 98 -8.21 32.89 -14.69
CA PHE A 98 -7.35 33.92 -15.27
C PHE A 98 -6.46 34.53 -14.19
N VAL A 99 -5.15 34.38 -14.32
CA VAL A 99 -4.17 34.90 -13.37
C VAL A 99 -3.44 36.10 -13.98
N ASP A 100 -3.41 37.22 -13.27
CA ASP A 100 -2.63 38.39 -13.71
C ASP A 100 -1.16 38.05 -13.91
N GLN A 101 -0.52 38.72 -14.87
CA GLN A 101 0.93 38.62 -15.04
C GLN A 101 1.66 38.96 -13.73
N GLY A 102 2.46 38.02 -13.24
CA GLY A 102 3.17 38.11 -11.97
C GLY A 102 2.34 37.75 -10.73
N GLY A 103 1.04 37.48 -10.89
CA GLY A 103 0.16 36.94 -9.85
C GLY A 103 0.44 35.47 -9.56
N THR A 104 -0.29 34.88 -8.61
CA THR A 104 -0.12 33.47 -8.20
C THR A 104 -1.43 32.71 -8.32
N VAL A 105 -1.34 31.39 -8.41
CA VAL A 105 -2.53 30.53 -8.47
C VAL A 105 -3.18 30.46 -7.09
N ASN A 106 -4.49 30.69 -7.03
CA ASN A 106 -5.22 30.65 -5.77
C ASN A 106 -6.33 29.59 -5.84
N LEU A 107 -6.37 28.72 -4.84
CA LEU A 107 -7.40 27.69 -4.69
C LEU A 107 -8.19 27.97 -3.41
N ALA A 108 -9.50 27.73 -3.45
CA ALA A 108 -10.38 28.01 -2.31
C ALA A 108 -10.05 27.09 -1.12
N GLU A 109 -9.79 25.82 -1.41
CA GLU A 109 -9.40 24.81 -0.44
C GLU A 109 -8.33 23.91 -1.06
N GLU A 110 -7.49 23.30 -0.23
CA GLU A 110 -6.61 22.22 -0.68
C GLU A 110 -7.46 21.00 -1.06
N PRO A 111 -7.15 20.31 -2.16
CA PRO A 111 -7.94 19.18 -2.59
C PRO A 111 -7.80 18.03 -1.59
N VAL A 112 -8.85 17.21 -1.48
CA VAL A 112 -8.86 15.99 -0.67
C VAL A 112 -9.37 14.85 -1.52
N ARG A 113 -8.72 13.69 -1.43
CA ARG A 113 -9.11 12.49 -2.17
C ARG A 113 -9.12 11.27 -1.26
N ASP A 114 -10.30 10.69 -1.05
CA ASP A 114 -10.49 9.57 -0.12
C ASP A 114 -9.56 8.39 -0.41
N GLY A 115 -8.75 8.04 0.59
CA GLY A 115 -7.79 6.94 0.51
C GLY A 115 -6.54 7.26 -0.31
N TYR A 116 -6.19 8.54 -0.44
CA TYR A 116 -4.94 9.04 -1.03
C TYR A 116 -4.37 10.20 -0.20
N ASP A 117 -3.04 10.29 -0.15
CA ASP A 117 -2.30 11.44 0.37
C ASP A 117 -1.92 12.37 -0.80
N PHE A 118 -2.05 13.67 -0.58
CA PHE A 118 -1.65 14.67 -1.57
C PHE A 118 -0.12 14.77 -1.65
N ALA A 119 0.44 14.57 -2.86
CA ALA A 119 1.87 14.50 -3.09
C ALA A 119 2.46 15.78 -3.74
N GLY A 120 1.62 16.77 -4.02
CA GLY A 120 2.05 18.07 -4.55
C GLY A 120 1.45 18.41 -5.91
N TRP A 121 1.74 19.63 -6.34
CA TRP A 121 1.35 20.17 -7.64
C TRP A 121 2.48 20.03 -8.64
N TYR A 122 2.10 19.78 -9.89
CA TYR A 122 3.04 19.63 -11.00
C TYR A 122 2.52 20.42 -12.19
N VAL A 123 3.39 21.19 -12.82
CA VAL A 123 3.09 21.83 -14.10
C VAL A 123 3.38 20.84 -15.23
N LYS A 124 2.49 20.79 -16.20
CA LYS A 124 2.63 19.97 -17.39
C LYS A 124 3.42 20.73 -18.45
N ASN A 125 4.47 20.09 -18.96
CA ASN A 125 5.32 20.59 -20.03
C ASN A 125 5.42 19.52 -21.12
N GLY A 126 4.50 19.58 -22.08
CA GLY A 126 4.29 18.49 -23.04
C GLY A 126 3.87 17.20 -22.34
N SER A 127 4.72 16.17 -22.41
CA SER A 127 4.51 14.89 -21.70
C SER A 127 5.21 14.80 -20.34
N SER A 128 5.95 15.84 -19.94
CA SER A 128 6.64 15.91 -18.65
C SER A 128 5.76 16.55 -17.58
N LEU A 129 5.95 16.12 -16.33
CA LEU A 129 5.39 16.74 -15.13
C LEU A 129 6.53 17.24 -14.26
N GLU A 130 6.55 18.54 -13.99
CA GLU A 130 7.59 19.20 -13.20
C GLU A 130 6.99 19.73 -11.89
N PRO A 131 7.61 19.52 -10.72
CA PRO A 131 7.08 20.03 -9.46
C PRO A 131 6.84 21.54 -9.50
N PHE A 132 5.70 21.99 -8.98
CA PHE A 132 5.27 23.38 -9.02
C PHE A 132 4.76 23.85 -7.66
N ASP A 133 5.21 25.03 -7.22
CA ASP A 133 4.63 25.72 -6.05
C ASP A 133 3.59 26.73 -6.56
N LEU A 134 2.33 26.62 -6.12
CA LEU A 134 1.24 27.54 -6.50
C LEU A 134 1.53 29.01 -6.17
N LYS A 135 2.48 29.28 -5.25
CA LYS A 135 2.95 30.64 -4.92
C LYS A 135 3.96 31.19 -5.92
N THR A 136 4.34 30.42 -6.93
CA THR A 136 5.24 30.88 -8.00
C THR A 136 4.51 31.91 -8.89
N PRO A 137 5.11 33.09 -9.15
CA PRO A 137 4.53 34.08 -10.05
C PRO A 137 4.28 33.54 -11.46
N VAL A 138 3.04 33.63 -11.92
CA VAL A 138 2.59 33.19 -13.24
C VAL A 138 3.03 34.19 -14.30
N ARG A 139 3.64 33.69 -15.38
CA ARG A 139 4.17 34.51 -16.49
C ARG A 139 3.76 34.01 -17.87
N GLN A 140 3.03 32.92 -17.92
CA GLN A 140 2.49 32.29 -19.11
C GLN A 140 1.33 31.38 -18.69
N SER A 141 0.48 31.01 -19.64
CA SER A 141 -0.57 30.04 -19.40
C SER A 141 0.02 28.66 -19.12
N MET A 142 -0.63 27.89 -18.25
CA MET A 142 -0.10 26.61 -17.79
C MET A 142 -1.20 25.66 -17.36
N GLU A 143 -0.94 24.37 -17.58
CA GLU A 143 -1.73 23.28 -17.03
C GLU A 143 -1.01 22.73 -15.79
N ILE A 144 -1.66 22.77 -14.64
CA ILE A 144 -1.18 22.23 -13.37
C ILE A 144 -2.02 21.02 -13.03
N THR A 145 -1.39 19.95 -12.54
CA THR A 145 -2.07 18.75 -12.07
C THR A 145 -1.59 18.36 -10.68
N SER A 146 -2.48 17.78 -9.90
CA SER A 146 -2.19 17.20 -8.59
C SER A 146 -1.64 15.78 -8.72
N LYS A 147 -0.58 15.46 -7.97
CA LYS A 147 -0.12 14.08 -7.77
C LYS A 147 -0.63 13.55 -6.44
N TRP A 148 -0.98 12.26 -6.41
CA TRP A 148 -1.56 11.59 -5.26
C TRP A 148 -0.85 10.26 -5.00
N VAL A 149 -0.61 9.94 -3.74
CA VAL A 149 -0.07 8.64 -3.30
C VAL A 149 -1.21 7.87 -2.63
N GLY A 150 -1.54 6.68 -3.12
CA GLY A 150 -2.58 5.84 -2.56
C GLY A 150 -2.28 5.44 -1.12
N ILE A 151 -3.20 5.69 -0.21
CA ILE A 151 -3.09 5.18 1.16
C ILE A 151 -3.41 3.68 1.11
N ASN A 152 -2.39 2.87 1.40
CA ASN A 152 -2.54 1.44 1.45
C ASN A 152 -3.25 1.02 2.76
N LYS A 153 -3.90 -0.13 2.74
CA LYS A 153 -4.56 -0.72 3.91
C LYS A 153 -4.74 -2.23 3.73
N TRP A 154 -4.84 -2.96 4.83
CA TRP A 154 -5.23 -4.37 4.80
C TRP A 154 -6.72 -4.50 4.44
N LEU A 155 -7.03 -5.22 3.37
CA LEU A 155 -8.37 -5.70 3.02
C LEU A 155 -8.70 -6.97 3.81
N THR A 156 -7.71 -7.85 3.94
CA THR A 156 -7.75 -9.04 4.79
C THR A 156 -6.59 -8.98 5.77
N LEU A 157 -6.90 -9.04 7.06
CA LEU A 157 -5.89 -9.07 8.13
C LEU A 157 -5.07 -10.37 8.05
N ILE A 158 -3.82 -10.28 8.50
CA ILE A 158 -2.92 -11.44 8.52
C ILE A 158 -3.50 -12.58 9.38
N ILE A 159 -3.51 -13.77 8.80
CA ILE A 159 -3.80 -15.03 9.47
C ILE A 159 -2.70 -16.05 9.17
N ILE A 160 -2.45 -16.96 10.11
CA ILE A 160 -1.53 -18.08 9.90
C ILE A 160 -2.07 -19.29 10.65
N LYS A 161 -2.01 -20.46 10.00
CA LYS A 161 -2.43 -21.73 10.63
C LYS A 161 -1.30 -22.28 11.47
N GLU A 162 -1.63 -22.94 12.57
CA GLU A 162 -0.67 -23.72 13.36
C GLU A 162 -0.24 -24.99 12.61
N TRP A 163 0.93 -25.53 12.94
CA TRP A 163 1.41 -26.84 12.49
C TRP A 163 2.17 -27.58 13.58
N THR A 164 2.48 -28.84 13.32
CA THR A 164 3.29 -29.67 14.23
C THR A 164 4.76 -29.66 13.80
N TYR A 165 5.66 -29.72 14.77
CA TYR A 165 7.09 -29.86 14.53
C TYR A 165 7.39 -31.03 13.56
N GLY A 166 8.19 -30.75 12.53
CA GLY A 166 8.53 -31.69 11.48
C GLY A 166 7.54 -31.77 10.30
N GLU A 167 6.40 -31.07 10.37
CA GLU A 167 5.51 -30.88 9.22
C GLU A 167 5.98 -29.73 8.33
N THR A 168 5.46 -29.67 7.09
CA THR A 168 5.61 -28.51 6.22
C THR A 168 5.04 -27.27 6.90
N ALA A 169 5.84 -26.19 6.95
CA ALA A 169 5.41 -24.92 7.52
C ALA A 169 4.18 -24.37 6.80
N ARG A 170 3.33 -23.66 7.54
CA ARG A 170 2.16 -23.00 6.96
C ARG A 170 2.52 -21.58 6.56
N GLU A 171 2.11 -21.22 5.36
CA GLU A 171 2.26 -19.85 4.87
C GLU A 171 1.19 -18.95 5.50
N PRO A 172 1.54 -17.72 5.91
CA PRO A 172 0.56 -16.73 6.31
C PRO A 172 -0.21 -16.22 5.10
N GLU A 173 -1.41 -15.70 5.35
CA GLU A 173 -2.28 -15.10 4.34
C GLU A 173 -2.68 -13.69 4.81
N ALA A 174 -2.46 -12.68 3.97
CA ALA A 174 -2.91 -11.30 4.17
C ALA A 174 -3.11 -10.62 2.81
N GLU A 175 -4.11 -9.74 2.70
CA GLU A 175 -4.45 -9.07 1.45
C GLU A 175 -4.38 -7.55 1.63
N PRO A 176 -3.43 -6.86 1.00
CA PRO A 176 -3.36 -5.41 1.00
C PRO A 176 -4.20 -4.83 -0.15
N ARG A 177 -4.53 -3.53 -0.05
CA ARG A 177 -5.19 -2.81 -1.14
C ARG A 177 -4.28 -2.67 -2.36
N PHE A 178 -2.98 -2.46 -2.12
CA PHE A 178 -1.95 -2.30 -3.15
C PHE A 178 -0.70 -3.09 -2.78
N GLY A 179 0.07 -3.51 -3.80
CA GLY A 179 1.38 -4.14 -3.64
C GLY A 179 1.36 -5.63 -3.29
N GLU A 180 2.55 -6.21 -3.22
CA GLU A 180 2.77 -7.61 -2.84
C GLU A 180 3.13 -7.74 -1.36
N THR A 181 2.59 -8.75 -0.70
CA THR A 181 2.85 -9.03 0.71
C THR A 181 4.07 -9.92 0.89
N TYR A 182 4.93 -9.59 1.85
CA TYR A 182 5.94 -10.49 2.39
C TYR A 182 5.84 -10.62 3.91
N TYR A 183 6.44 -11.67 4.47
CA TYR A 183 6.29 -12.03 5.88
C TYR A 183 7.63 -12.16 6.57
N ARG A 184 7.67 -11.74 7.83
CA ARG A 184 8.80 -11.95 8.72
C ARG A 184 8.34 -12.53 10.05
N TYR A 185 9.24 -13.27 10.69
CA TYR A 185 8.97 -14.05 11.89
C TYR A 185 9.90 -13.68 13.05
N GLY A 186 9.38 -13.75 14.27
CA GLY A 186 10.10 -13.46 15.51
C GLY A 186 9.64 -14.35 16.67
N ASP A 187 10.46 -14.44 17.71
CA ASP A 187 10.23 -15.21 18.95
C ASP A 187 9.55 -14.38 20.06
N SER A 188 9.30 -13.10 19.79
CA SER A 188 8.67 -12.13 20.69
C SER A 188 7.76 -11.20 19.88
N PRO A 189 6.62 -10.72 20.44
CA PRO A 189 5.70 -9.84 19.71
C PRO A 189 6.35 -8.52 19.25
N ASP A 190 7.29 -8.01 20.05
CA ASP A 190 8.00 -6.76 19.82
C ASP A 190 9.50 -6.98 19.53
N GLY A 191 9.87 -8.24 19.22
CA GLY A 191 11.25 -8.64 18.95
C GLY A 191 11.75 -8.28 17.54
N THR A 192 12.90 -8.85 17.18
CA THR A 192 13.39 -8.76 15.80
C THR A 192 12.65 -9.76 14.92
N PHE A 193 12.16 -9.28 13.77
CA PHE A 193 11.50 -10.11 12.77
C PHE A 193 12.42 -10.34 11.57
N THR A 194 12.58 -11.60 11.15
CA THR A 194 13.45 -12.00 10.04
C THR A 194 12.70 -12.82 8.99
N ASP A 195 13.28 -12.99 7.80
CA ASP A 195 12.68 -13.82 6.74
C ASP A 195 12.81 -15.34 7.02
N THR A 196 13.38 -15.73 8.17
CA THR A 196 13.55 -17.13 8.55
C THR A 196 12.27 -17.70 9.16
N VAL A 197 11.65 -18.65 8.46
CA VAL A 197 10.49 -19.38 8.97
C VAL A 197 10.92 -20.26 10.15
N PRO A 198 10.30 -20.15 11.34
CA PRO A 198 10.66 -20.96 12.48
C PRO A 198 10.29 -22.44 12.26
N SER A 199 11.16 -23.34 12.71
CA SER A 199 10.95 -24.79 12.64
C SER A 199 10.73 -25.44 14.00
N GLU A 200 11.22 -24.82 15.08
CA GLU A 200 11.20 -25.39 16.43
C GLU A 200 9.84 -25.21 17.09
N ALA A 201 9.40 -26.19 17.88
CA ALA A 201 8.15 -26.09 18.62
C ALA A 201 8.20 -24.93 19.61
N GLY A 202 7.13 -24.15 19.66
CA GLY A 202 7.09 -22.94 20.44
C GLY A 202 5.97 -22.00 20.02
N THR A 203 5.87 -20.89 20.73
CA THR A 203 5.06 -19.75 20.33
C THR A 203 5.93 -18.81 19.53
N TRP A 204 5.46 -18.44 18.35
CA TRP A 204 6.14 -17.56 17.42
C TRP A 204 5.21 -16.45 16.98
N TYR A 205 5.78 -15.42 16.38
CA TYR A 205 5.07 -14.25 15.91
C TYR A 205 5.40 -14.02 14.44
N VAL A 206 4.41 -13.55 13.69
CA VAL A 206 4.57 -13.17 12.28
C VAL A 206 4.00 -11.77 12.05
N LYS A 207 4.66 -11.01 11.16
CA LYS A 207 4.19 -9.73 10.63
C LYS A 207 4.14 -9.78 9.11
N ALA A 208 3.15 -9.12 8.53
CA ALA A 208 3.03 -8.88 7.10
C ALA A 208 3.51 -7.47 6.77
N TYR A 209 4.15 -7.33 5.62
CA TYR A 209 4.70 -6.07 5.12
C TYR A 209 4.36 -5.90 3.65
N VAL A 210 4.26 -4.65 3.24
CA VAL A 210 4.20 -4.23 1.83
C VAL A 210 5.12 -3.03 1.68
N ASP A 211 6.02 -3.09 0.71
CA ASP A 211 6.90 -1.96 0.41
C ASP A 211 6.11 -0.83 -0.27
N GLY A 212 6.41 0.41 0.10
CA GLY A 212 5.80 1.59 -0.50
C GLY A 212 6.43 1.92 -1.86
N THR A 213 5.68 2.62 -2.70
CA THR A 213 6.12 3.10 -4.01
C THR A 213 5.77 4.58 -4.17
N GLU A 214 6.10 5.19 -5.32
CA GLU A 214 5.58 6.53 -5.65
C GLU A 214 4.06 6.56 -5.82
N GLU A 215 3.42 5.40 -5.99
CA GLU A 215 1.99 5.29 -6.24
C GLU A 215 1.18 4.99 -4.98
N TYR A 216 1.79 4.38 -3.95
CA TYR A 216 1.10 4.04 -2.71
C TYR A 216 2.04 3.88 -1.50
N THR A 217 1.48 4.08 -0.30
CA THR A 217 2.23 3.98 0.96
C THR A 217 2.56 2.53 1.34
N SER A 218 3.65 2.34 2.09
CA SER A 218 4.01 1.05 2.68
C SER A 218 3.02 0.59 3.74
N LEU A 219 2.99 -0.71 4.05
CA LEU A 219 2.23 -1.26 5.17
C LEU A 219 3.08 -2.16 6.05
N GLU A 220 2.77 -2.12 7.35
CA GLU A 220 3.20 -3.08 8.34
C GLU A 220 1.97 -3.52 9.14
N SER A 221 1.81 -4.83 9.37
CA SER A 221 0.76 -5.35 10.24
C SER A 221 1.18 -5.33 11.71
N ALA A 222 0.21 -5.36 12.62
CA ALA A 222 0.47 -5.83 13.98
C ALA A 222 1.02 -7.26 13.94
N SER A 223 1.80 -7.66 14.95
CA SER A 223 2.26 -9.03 15.07
C SER A 223 1.10 -9.97 15.43
N VAL A 224 1.01 -11.12 14.75
CA VAL A 224 0.08 -12.20 15.09
C VAL A 224 0.87 -13.38 15.64
N SER A 225 0.41 -13.92 16.77
CA SER A 225 0.99 -15.10 17.37
C SER A 225 0.47 -16.39 16.72
N PHE A 226 1.32 -17.40 16.65
CA PHE A 226 0.96 -18.74 16.25
C PHE A 226 1.83 -19.77 16.97
N ARG A 227 1.43 -21.03 16.90
CA ARG A 227 2.12 -22.11 17.59
C ARG A 227 2.61 -23.18 16.63
N ILE A 228 3.87 -23.55 16.79
CA ILE A 228 4.41 -24.82 16.30
C ILE A 228 4.27 -25.82 17.44
N LYS A 229 3.37 -26.79 17.28
CA LYS A 229 3.08 -27.78 18.31
C LYS A 229 4.22 -28.80 18.40
N PRO A 230 4.65 -29.19 19.61
CA PRO A 230 5.56 -30.31 19.76
C PRO A 230 4.97 -31.57 19.13
N LYS A 231 5.81 -32.38 18.48
CA LYS A 231 5.41 -33.65 17.92
C LYS A 231 5.14 -34.65 19.05
N VAL A 232 3.92 -35.17 19.10
CA VAL A 232 3.50 -36.10 20.15
C VAL A 232 4.03 -37.50 19.84
N TYR A 233 4.62 -38.15 20.84
CA TYR A 233 4.94 -39.57 20.76
C TYR A 233 3.67 -40.41 20.67
N MET A 234 3.64 -41.32 19.70
CA MET A 234 2.60 -42.33 19.54
C MET A 234 3.25 -43.69 19.30
N GLU A 235 2.76 -44.72 19.99
CA GLU A 235 3.24 -46.10 19.82
C GLU A 235 3.04 -46.55 18.37
N GLY A 236 4.09 -47.09 17.75
CA GLY A 236 4.10 -47.43 16.31
C GLY A 236 4.12 -46.23 15.36
N GLY A 237 4.31 -45.01 15.87
CA GLY A 237 4.46 -43.79 15.08
C GLY A 237 5.86 -43.60 14.48
N SER A 238 6.16 -42.36 14.08
CA SER A 238 7.45 -42.00 13.46
C SER A 238 8.62 -41.92 14.45
N ILE A 239 8.33 -41.79 15.75
CA ILE A 239 9.33 -41.81 16.81
C ILE A 239 9.55 -43.27 17.23
N ALA A 240 10.70 -43.83 16.87
CA ALA A 240 11.10 -45.18 17.21
C ALA A 240 12.00 -45.19 18.45
N ILE A 241 11.68 -46.06 19.40
CA ILE A 241 12.46 -46.29 20.63
C ILE A 241 13.09 -47.68 20.50
N SER A 242 14.41 -47.77 20.68
CA SER A 242 15.12 -49.06 20.68
C SER A 242 14.58 -50.01 21.75
N ALA A 243 14.76 -51.32 21.55
CA ALA A 243 14.29 -52.32 22.51
C ALA A 243 14.88 -52.09 23.92
N VAL A 244 14.04 -52.28 24.94
CA VAL A 244 14.39 -52.21 26.36
C VAL A 244 14.23 -53.60 26.95
N SER A 245 15.32 -54.26 27.31
CA SER A 245 15.31 -55.63 27.84
C SER A 245 16.15 -55.82 29.11
N ASN A 246 17.02 -54.87 29.44
CA ASN A 246 17.84 -54.85 30.65
C ASN A 246 18.43 -53.45 30.90
N ALA A 247 19.09 -53.26 32.04
CA ALA A 247 19.71 -51.98 32.43
C ALA A 247 20.73 -51.45 31.40
N GLU A 248 21.48 -52.30 30.70
CA GLU A 248 22.45 -51.87 29.69
C GLU A 248 21.75 -51.31 28.45
N THR A 249 20.63 -51.93 28.02
CA THR A 249 19.81 -51.39 26.91
C THR A 249 19.13 -50.08 27.27
N VAL A 250 18.80 -49.85 28.55
CA VAL A 250 18.27 -48.56 29.03
C VAL A 250 19.37 -47.49 29.01
N LYS A 251 20.59 -47.85 29.41
CA LYS A 251 21.75 -46.95 29.39
C LYS A 251 22.11 -46.51 27.97
N ASN A 252 22.04 -47.43 27.01
CA ASN A 252 22.36 -47.20 25.60
C ASN A 252 21.10 -46.96 24.74
N LEU A 253 20.02 -46.42 25.34
CA LEU A 253 18.75 -46.20 24.66
C LEU A 253 18.94 -45.25 23.46
N VAL A 254 18.49 -45.68 22.29
CA VAL A 254 18.47 -44.87 21.07
C VAL A 254 17.03 -44.56 20.71
N ILE A 255 16.71 -43.28 20.55
CA ILE A 255 15.40 -42.81 20.11
C ILE A 255 15.57 -42.00 18.83
N ASN A 256 14.83 -42.36 17.79
CA ASN A 256 14.93 -41.72 16.48
C ASN A 256 13.58 -41.22 16.01
N ASP A 257 13.57 -40.07 15.35
CA ASP A 257 12.45 -39.60 14.53
C ASP A 257 12.87 -39.60 13.07
N GLY A 258 12.46 -40.64 12.33
CA GLY A 258 13.01 -40.92 11.00
C GLY A 258 14.54 -41.07 11.04
N GLY A 259 15.26 -40.18 10.35
CA GLY A 259 16.73 -40.15 10.34
C GLY A 259 17.39 -39.36 11.48
N ARG A 260 16.61 -38.66 12.32
CA ARG A 260 17.16 -37.82 13.39
C ARG A 260 17.24 -38.60 14.71
N VAL A 261 18.45 -38.71 15.27
CA VAL A 261 18.66 -39.24 16.63
C VAL A 261 18.31 -38.16 17.65
N LEU A 262 17.41 -38.48 18.57
CA LEU A 262 17.03 -37.60 19.68
C LEU A 262 18.09 -37.64 20.77
N VAL A 263 18.28 -36.52 21.45
CA VAL A 263 19.31 -36.34 22.47
C VAL A 263 18.69 -36.36 23.87
N LYS A 264 19.17 -37.26 24.72
CA LYS A 264 18.78 -37.33 26.14
C LYS A 264 19.09 -35.99 26.83
N ASP A 265 18.19 -35.59 27.72
CA ASP A 265 18.22 -34.32 28.44
C ASP A 265 18.17 -33.08 27.53
N ARG A 266 17.81 -33.24 26.25
CA ARG A 266 17.37 -32.15 25.36
C ARG A 266 15.95 -32.43 24.86
N ASP A 267 15.76 -33.57 24.20
CA ASP A 267 14.53 -33.96 23.52
C ASP A 267 13.66 -34.92 24.35
N TYR A 268 14.27 -35.63 25.32
CA TYR A 268 13.58 -36.51 26.26
C TYR A 268 14.37 -36.70 27.55
N THR A 269 13.72 -37.21 28.59
CA THR A 269 14.34 -37.75 29.81
C THR A 269 13.93 -39.20 30.00
N VAL A 270 14.70 -39.94 30.82
CA VAL A 270 14.42 -41.34 31.15
C VAL A 270 14.42 -41.50 32.66
N THR A 271 13.36 -42.09 33.20
CA THR A 271 13.27 -42.50 34.61
C THR A 271 12.97 -43.99 34.70
N THR A 272 13.39 -44.62 35.80
CA THR A 272 13.14 -46.04 36.07
C THR A 272 12.53 -46.20 37.45
N ALA A 273 11.60 -47.14 37.59
CA ALA A 273 11.01 -47.54 38.86
C ALA A 273 11.00 -49.07 38.95
N GLU A 274 11.40 -49.60 40.11
CA GLU A 274 11.43 -51.04 40.37
C GLU A 274 10.22 -51.44 41.23
N ASN A 275 9.57 -52.54 40.86
CA ASN A 275 8.48 -53.13 41.62
C ASN A 275 8.59 -54.66 41.56
N GLY A 276 9.17 -55.26 42.60
CA GLY A 276 9.54 -56.68 42.59
C GLY A 276 10.60 -56.96 41.52
N ASN A 277 10.34 -57.93 40.65
CA ASN A 277 11.23 -58.27 39.54
C ASN A 277 10.95 -57.45 38.27
N THR A 278 9.99 -56.52 38.28
CA THR A 278 9.65 -55.68 37.13
C THR A 278 10.33 -54.33 37.26
N VAL A 279 11.01 -53.89 36.19
CA VAL A 279 11.52 -52.53 36.06
C VAL A 279 10.71 -51.80 35.01
N THR A 280 10.02 -50.74 35.41
CA THR A 280 9.30 -49.84 34.52
C THR A 280 10.23 -48.69 34.10
N VAL A 281 10.39 -48.51 32.81
CA VAL A 281 11.18 -47.45 32.18
C VAL A 281 10.22 -46.45 31.56
N THR A 282 10.27 -45.20 32.01
CA THR A 282 9.45 -44.11 31.47
C THR A 282 10.34 -43.14 30.70
N VAL A 283 10.03 -42.96 29.42
CA VAL A 283 10.63 -41.94 28.56
C VAL A 283 9.66 -40.77 28.48
N THR A 284 10.10 -39.58 28.87
CA THR A 284 9.29 -38.36 28.81
C THR A 284 9.86 -37.41 27.77
N PHE A 285 9.11 -37.16 26.70
CA PHE A 285 9.52 -36.28 25.61
C PHE A 285 9.32 -34.81 25.98
N ARG A 286 10.20 -33.93 25.46
CA ARG A 286 10.21 -32.50 25.77
C ARG A 286 10.75 -31.66 24.60
N GLY A 287 10.58 -30.33 24.69
CA GLY A 287 11.00 -29.39 23.65
C GLY A 287 10.16 -29.56 22.39
N ASN A 288 10.81 -29.93 21.28
CA ASN A 288 10.15 -30.22 20.01
C ASN A 288 9.25 -31.46 20.04
N TYR A 289 9.37 -32.27 21.08
CA TYR A 289 8.62 -33.49 21.27
C TYR A 289 7.78 -33.42 22.54
N SER A 290 6.73 -34.21 22.61
CA SER A 290 5.86 -34.31 23.80
C SER A 290 5.28 -35.71 23.94
N GLY A 291 4.66 -35.97 25.10
CA GLY A 291 4.12 -37.28 25.44
C GLY A 291 5.10 -38.16 26.20
N THR A 292 4.67 -39.38 26.50
CA THR A 292 5.43 -40.35 27.28
C THR A 292 5.36 -41.74 26.65
N ALA A 293 6.45 -42.49 26.75
CA ALA A 293 6.50 -43.91 26.44
C ALA A 293 6.83 -44.70 27.69
N VAL A 294 6.17 -45.84 27.88
CA VAL A 294 6.43 -46.76 28.99
C VAL A 294 6.87 -48.10 28.42
N ARG A 295 7.94 -48.64 28.99
CA ARG A 295 8.50 -49.96 28.67
C ARG A 295 8.78 -50.71 29.96
N GLU A 296 8.76 -52.03 29.91
CA GLU A 296 9.04 -52.87 31.07
C GLU A 296 9.98 -54.01 30.71
N TYR A 297 10.86 -54.39 31.63
CA TYR A 297 11.64 -55.62 31.56
C TYR A 297 11.70 -56.30 32.92
N GLN A 298 12.00 -57.59 32.92
CA GLN A 298 12.13 -58.40 34.14
C GLN A 298 13.61 -58.51 34.54
N THR A 299 13.91 -58.31 35.82
CA THR A 299 15.20 -58.67 36.42
C THR A 299 15.24 -60.16 36.73
N ALA A 300 16.43 -60.77 36.66
CA ALA A 300 16.58 -62.17 37.05
C ALA A 300 16.21 -62.32 38.54
N ALA A 301 15.39 -63.31 38.87
CA ALA A 301 15.11 -63.64 40.26
C ALA A 301 16.43 -63.93 40.99
N GLU A 302 16.62 -63.37 42.18
CA GLU A 302 17.71 -63.78 43.06
C GLU A 302 17.66 -65.31 43.18
N LYS A 303 18.75 -65.98 42.81
CA LYS A 303 18.90 -67.40 43.16
C LYS A 303 18.75 -67.49 44.67
N PRO A 304 17.91 -68.40 45.21
CA PRO A 304 17.87 -68.60 46.65
C PRO A 304 19.29 -68.93 47.11
N THR A 305 19.79 -68.17 48.09
CA THR A 305 21.03 -68.48 48.80
C THR A 305 20.89 -69.90 49.34
N GLU A 306 21.70 -70.82 48.81
CA GLU A 306 21.74 -72.21 49.24
C GLU A 306 22.16 -72.25 50.72
N PRO A 307 21.45 -73.01 51.59
CA PRO A 307 21.58 -72.95 53.05
C PRO A 307 22.93 -73.44 53.59
#